data_AF-A0A8D8KPT5-F1
#
_entry.id   AF-A0A8D8KPT5-F1
#
_cell.length_a   1.000
_cell.length_b   1.000
_cell.length_c   1.000
_cell.angle_alpha   90.00
_cell.angle_beta   90.00
_cell.angle_gamma   90.00
#
_symmetry.space_group_name_H-M   'P 1'
#
loop_
_entity.id
_entity.type
_entity.pdbx_description
1 polymer ?
#
loop_
_entity_poly.entity_id
_entity_poly.type
_entity_poly.pdbx_seq_one_letter_code
_entity_poly.pdbx_strand_id
1 'polypeptide(L)'
;RIANEKTTFADAFQLADNVLHIGIRGVTDLMIMPGLINLDFADIETVMSEMGKAMIGTGEAEGEDRAISAAEAAISNPLLDNVSMKGAQGILINITGGGDM
;
A
#
# COMPACT_ATOMS: atom_id res chain seq x y z
N ARG A 1 -0.89 -10.07 7.88
CA ARG A 1 -1.17 -11.12 8.90
C ARG A 1 -2.54 -10.83 9.49
N ILE A 2 -3.56 -11.65 9.23
CA ILE A 2 -4.92 -11.41 9.76
C ILE A 2 -4.97 -11.89 11.22
N ALA A 3 -5.62 -11.12 12.10
CA ALA A 3 -5.75 -11.46 13.52
C ALA A 3 -6.43 -12.83 13.70
N ASN A 4 -5.97 -13.60 14.69
CA ASN A 4 -6.51 -14.93 15.02
C ASN A 4 -7.09 -14.95 16.44
N GLU A 5 -7.81 -16.02 16.82
CA GLU A 5 -8.45 -16.14 18.15
C GLU A 5 -7.48 -16.10 19.35
N LYS A 6 -6.17 -16.17 19.10
CA LYS A 6 -5.11 -16.04 20.10
C LYS A 6 -4.55 -14.62 20.22
N THR A 7 -4.98 -13.70 19.36
CA THR A 7 -4.55 -12.30 19.34
C THR A 7 -5.21 -11.59 20.51
N THR A 8 -4.42 -11.00 21.42
CA THR A 8 -4.99 -10.23 22.53
C THR A 8 -5.62 -8.93 22.00
N PHE A 9 -6.49 -8.30 22.79
CA PHE A 9 -7.12 -7.04 22.40
C PHE A 9 -6.06 -5.95 22.10
N ALA A 10 -4.95 -5.94 22.85
CA ALA A 10 -3.83 -5.05 22.62
C ALA A 10 -3.13 -5.34 21.29
N ASP A 11 -2.86 -6.61 20.97
CA ASP A 11 -2.23 -7.01 19.72
C ASP A 11 -3.11 -6.69 18.50
N ALA A 12 -4.43 -6.82 18.65
CA ALA A 12 -5.39 -6.50 17.60
C ALA A 12 -5.39 -5.00 17.26
N PHE A 13 -5.33 -4.13 18.27
CA PHE A 13 -5.16 -2.69 18.05
C PHE A 13 -3.82 -2.36 17.41
N GLN A 14 -2.75 -3.01 17.86
CA GLN A 14 -1.44 -2.81 17.26
C GLN A 14 -1.42 -3.22 15.77
N LEU A 15 -2.14 -4.28 15.39
CA LEU A 15 -2.32 -4.66 13.99
C LEU A 15 -3.10 -3.61 13.20
N ALA A 16 -4.16 -3.04 13.78
CA ALA A 16 -4.91 -1.95 13.14
C ALA A 16 -4.06 -0.69 12.96
N ASP A 17 -3.30 -0.30 13.98
CA ASP A 17 -2.39 0.85 13.93
C ASP A 17 -1.32 0.65 12.85
N ASN A 18 -0.80 -0.56 12.69
CA ASN A 18 0.15 -0.87 11.62
C ASN A 18 -0.47 -0.70 10.24
N VAL A 19 -1.73 -1.13 10.03
CA VAL A 19 -2.42 -0.95 8.73
C VAL A 19 -2.65 0.54 8.43
N LEU A 20 -3.05 1.33 9.43
CA LEU A 20 -3.21 2.77 9.29
C LEU A 20 -1.88 3.46 9.01
N HIS A 21 -0.83 3.05 9.71
CA HIS A 21 0.52 3.57 9.50
C HIS A 21 1.02 3.31 8.08
N ILE A 22 0.83 2.10 7.55
CA ILE A 22 1.17 1.74 6.17
C ILE A 22 0.39 2.62 5.17
N GLY A 23 -0.89 2.87 5.41
CA GLY A 23 -1.72 3.74 4.58
C GLY A 23 -1.21 5.16 4.48
N ILE A 24 -0.91 5.78 5.63
CA ILE A 24 -0.39 7.15 5.70
C ILE A 24 1.01 7.20 5.09
N ARG A 25 1.88 6.28 5.50
CA ARG A 25 3.27 6.22 5.04
C ARG A 25 3.37 6.05 3.53
N GLY A 26 2.52 5.21 2.94
CA GLY A 26 2.49 4.98 1.50
C GLY A 26 2.27 6.26 0.67
N VAL A 27 1.50 7.21 1.19
CA VAL A 27 1.22 8.49 0.54
C VAL A 27 2.27 9.55 0.91
N THR A 28 2.68 9.62 2.18
CA THR A 28 3.67 10.61 2.63
C THR A 28 5.06 10.34 2.07
N ASP A 29 5.44 9.07 1.91
CA ASP A 29 6.75 8.70 1.38
C ASP A 29 6.91 9.14 -0.07
N LEU A 30 5.84 9.11 -0.88
CA LEU A 30 5.85 9.59 -2.27
C LEU A 30 6.06 11.11 -2.40
N MET A 31 5.67 11.87 -1.37
CA MET A 31 5.83 13.33 -1.34
C MET A 31 7.18 13.77 -0.79
N ILE A 32 7.67 13.07 0.24
CA ILE A 32 8.77 13.55 1.09
C ILE A 32 10.09 12.86 0.75
N MET A 33 10.07 11.58 0.40
CA MET A 33 11.29 10.84 0.11
C MET A 33 11.61 10.92 -1.39
N PRO A 34 12.76 11.51 -1.77
CA PRO A 34 13.18 11.51 -3.16
C PRO A 34 13.54 10.09 -3.59
N GLY A 35 12.68 9.50 -4.42
CA GLY A 35 12.92 8.26 -5.15
C GLY A 35 13.45 8.51 -6.56
N LEU A 36 13.69 7.42 -7.29
CA LEU A 36 14.03 7.44 -8.72
C LEU A 36 12.94 8.10 -9.58
N ILE A 37 11.68 7.92 -9.18
CA ILE A 37 10.50 8.52 -9.79
C ILE A 37 9.68 9.14 -8.66
N ASN A 38 9.53 10.46 -8.68
CA ASN A 38 8.70 11.20 -7.72
C ASN A 38 7.41 11.65 -8.41
N LEU A 39 6.31 11.61 -7.66
CA LEU A 39 5.06 12.26 -8.04
C LEU A 39 5.01 13.63 -7.37
N ASP A 40 4.38 14.60 -8.04
CA ASP A 40 4.13 15.88 -7.40
C ASP A 40 2.86 15.81 -6.54
N PHE A 41 2.74 16.77 -5.62
CA PHE A 41 1.60 16.82 -4.70
C PHE A 41 0.26 17.00 -5.45
N ALA A 42 0.27 17.72 -6.57
CA ALA A 42 -0.94 18.03 -7.33
C ALA A 42 -1.48 16.78 -8.03
N ASP A 43 -0.62 15.90 -8.53
CA ASP A 43 -0.96 14.61 -9.11
C ASP A 43 -1.60 13.69 -8.06
N ILE A 44 -0.99 13.63 -6.86
CA ILE A 44 -1.53 12.84 -5.74
C ILE A 44 -2.90 13.39 -5.31
N GLU A 45 -3.01 14.71 -5.12
CA GLU A 45 -4.25 15.38 -4.74
C GLU A 45 -5.36 15.11 -5.77
N THR A 46 -5.03 15.15 -7.07
CA THR A 46 -5.99 14.91 -8.15
C THR A 46 -6.47 13.47 -8.18
N VAL A 47 -5.57 12.50 -7.98
CA VAL A 47 -5.93 11.07 -7.95
C VAL A 47 -6.71 10.71 -6.69
N MET A 48 -6.49 11.40 -5.57
CA MET A 48 -7.17 11.12 -4.31
C MET A 48 -8.48 11.91 -4.11
N SER A 49 -8.63 13.06 -4.78
CA SER A 49 -9.82 13.92 -4.67
C SER A 49 -11.04 13.29 -5.35
N GLU A 50 -12.20 13.39 -4.70
CA GLU A 50 -13.52 13.00 -5.22
C GLU A 50 -13.71 11.51 -5.62
N MET A 51 -12.74 10.63 -5.35
CA MET A 51 -12.81 9.20 -5.74
C MET A 51 -13.63 8.30 -4.79
N GLY A 52 -14.12 8.84 -3.67
CA GLY A 52 -14.94 8.09 -2.72
C GLY A 52 -14.15 7.01 -1.95
N LYS A 53 -14.51 5.74 -2.11
CA LYS A 53 -13.92 4.64 -1.31
C LYS A 53 -12.57 4.21 -1.88
N ALA A 54 -11.50 4.45 -1.13
CA ALA A 54 -10.16 3.94 -1.44
C ALA A 54 -9.88 2.59 -0.75
N MET A 55 -9.03 1.79 -1.38
CA MET A 55 -8.50 0.55 -0.82
C MET A 55 -6.98 0.53 -0.98
N ILE A 56 -6.27 -0.10 -0.04
CA ILE A 56 -4.82 -0.23 -0.07
C ILE A 56 -4.42 -1.69 0.02
N GLY A 57 -3.53 -2.12 -0.87
CA GLY A 57 -2.86 -3.41 -0.80
C GLY A 57 -1.36 -3.19 -0.75
N THR A 58 -0.67 -3.95 0.10
CA THR A 58 0.79 -3.92 0.19
C THR A 58 1.35 -5.32 0.01
N GLY A 59 2.55 -5.37 -0.56
CA GLY A 59 3.30 -6.59 -0.81
C GLY A 59 4.79 -6.31 -0.66
N GLU A 60 5.50 -7.28 -0.11
CA GLU A 60 6.94 -7.24 0.09
C GLU A 60 7.51 -8.55 -0.48
N ALA A 61 8.64 -8.45 -1.17
CA ALA A 61 9.35 -9.61 -1.69
C ALA A 61 10.84 -9.32 -1.81
N GLU A 62 11.63 -10.39 -1.85
CA GLU A 62 13.08 -10.37 -1.94
C GLU A 62 13.55 -11.33 -3.04
N GLY A 63 14.78 -11.18 -3.51
CA GLY A 63 15.37 -12.02 -4.56
C GLY A 63 15.25 -11.43 -5.98
N GLU A 64 15.51 -12.27 -6.97
CA GLU A 64 15.63 -11.87 -8.39
C GLU A 64 14.28 -11.41 -8.97
N ASP A 65 13.19 -12.08 -8.59
CA ASP A 65 11.81 -11.77 -9.03
C ASP A 65 11.04 -10.83 -8.07
N ARG A 66 11.76 -10.14 -7.17
CA ARG A 66 11.16 -9.33 -6.09
C ARG A 66 10.11 -8.32 -6.57
N ALA A 67 10.31 -7.71 -7.74
CA ALA A 67 9.36 -6.72 -8.25
C ALA A 67 8.00 -7.34 -8.60
N ILE A 68 8.01 -8.48 -9.29
CA ILE A 68 6.78 -9.18 -9.71
C ILE A 68 6.11 -9.80 -8.49
N SER A 69 6.88 -10.50 -7.64
CA SER A 69 6.34 -11.13 -6.43
C SER A 69 5.73 -10.13 -5.44
N ALA A 70 6.35 -8.96 -5.27
CA ALA A 70 5.79 -7.90 -4.42
C ALA A 70 4.48 -7.35 -5.00
N ALA A 71 4.42 -7.14 -6.32
CA ALA A 71 3.21 -6.67 -6.99
C ALA A 71 2.06 -7.68 -6.89
N GLU A 72 2.34 -8.97 -7.12
CA GLU A 72 1.36 -10.04 -6.99
C GLU A 72 0.83 -10.12 -5.55
N ALA A 73 1.72 -10.09 -4.56
CA ALA A 73 1.35 -10.07 -3.14
C ALA A 73 0.51 -8.85 -2.76
N ALA A 74 0.80 -7.68 -3.33
CA ALA A 74 0.04 -6.46 -3.11
C ALA A 74 -1.39 -6.57 -3.69
N ILE A 75 -1.53 -7.13 -4.90
CA ILE A 75 -2.82 -7.33 -5.56
C ILE A 75 -3.67 -8.40 -4.85
N SER A 76 -3.05 -9.48 -4.37
CA SER A 76 -3.73 -10.56 -3.64
C SER A 76 -3.92 -10.26 -2.15
N ASN A 77 -3.69 -9.02 -1.71
CA ASN A 77 -3.78 -8.67 -0.30
C ASN A 77 -5.25 -8.74 0.18
N PRO A 78 -5.55 -9.37 1.33
CA PRO A 78 -6.91 -9.45 1.87
C PRO A 78 -7.60 -8.10 2.10
N LEU A 79 -6.83 -7.01 2.20
CA LEU A 79 -7.38 -5.66 2.25
C LEU A 79 -8.02 -5.23 0.92
N LEU A 80 -7.76 -5.93 -0.20
CA LEU A 80 -8.34 -5.69 -1.52
C LEU A 80 -9.43 -6.68 -1.93
N ASP A 81 -9.70 -7.72 -1.12
CA ASP A 81 -10.37 -8.99 -1.51
C ASP A 81 -11.82 -8.89 -2.05
N ASN A 82 -12.40 -7.69 -2.16
CA ASN A 82 -13.77 -7.49 -2.65
C ASN A 82 -13.91 -6.41 -3.73
N VAL A 83 -12.82 -5.84 -4.22
CA VAL A 83 -12.87 -4.78 -5.22
C VAL A 83 -12.02 -5.16 -6.43
N SER A 84 -12.68 -5.35 -7.57
CA SER A 84 -11.98 -5.49 -8.84
C SER A 84 -11.31 -4.17 -9.20
N MET A 85 -9.98 -4.18 -9.36
CA MET A 85 -9.20 -3.00 -9.81
C MET A 85 -9.69 -2.46 -11.16
N LYS A 86 -10.44 -3.24 -11.94
CA LYS A 86 -11.03 -2.81 -13.23
C LYS A 86 -12.01 -1.64 -13.11
N GLY A 87 -12.56 -1.40 -11.91
CA GLY A 87 -13.48 -0.28 -11.64
C GLY A 87 -12.83 0.95 -11.01
N ALA A 88 -11.52 0.90 -10.73
CA ALA A 88 -10.83 2.02 -10.09
C ALA A 88 -10.69 3.20 -11.06
N GLN A 89 -11.13 4.39 -10.63
CA GLN A 89 -11.00 5.63 -11.40
C GLN A 89 -9.59 6.23 -11.32
N GLY A 90 -8.82 5.84 -10.30
CA GLY A 90 -7.43 6.21 -10.11
C GLY A 90 -6.71 5.12 -9.35
N ILE A 91 -5.44 4.90 -9.69
CA ILE A 91 -4.56 3.95 -9.01
C ILE A 91 -3.27 4.71 -8.67
N LEU A 92 -2.89 4.65 -7.39
CA LEU A 92 -1.63 5.18 -6.91
C LEU A 92 -0.74 4.00 -6.49
N ILE A 93 0.46 3.94 -7.07
CA ILE A 93 1.41 2.85 -6.85
C ILE A 93 2.65 3.47 -6.20
N ASN A 94 3.03 2.96 -5.03
CA ASN A 94 4.29 3.28 -4.37
C ASN A 94 5.21 2.06 -4.44
N ILE A 95 6.44 2.25 -4.92
CA ILE A 95 7.47 1.23 -5.00
C ILE A 95 8.66 1.72 -4.16
N THR A 96 8.97 0.99 -3.10
CA THR A 96 10.09 1.30 -2.19
C THR A 96 11.07 0.14 -2.19
N GLY A 97 12.35 0.42 -2.39
CA GLY A 97 13.42 -0.57 -2.32
C GLY A 97 14.72 -0.03 -1.75
N GLY A 98 15.70 -0.94 -1.64
CA GLY A 98 17.06 -0.58 -1.26
C GLY A 98 17.79 0.19 -2.35
N GLY A 99 19.03 0.59 -2.07
CA GLY A 99 19.88 1.29 -3.06
C GLY A 99 20.30 0.42 -4.25
N ASP A 100 20.01 -0.88 -4.20
CA ASP A 100 20.20 -1.87 -5.25
C ASP A 100 18.92 -2.11 -6.08
N MET A 101 17.85 -1.35 -5.82
CA MET A 101 16.62 -1.37 -6.60
C MET A 101 16.83 -0.79 -8.00
#